data_AF-A0ABD2Z8L2-F1
#
_entry.id   AF-A0ABD2Z8L2-F1
#
_cell.length_a   1.000
_cell.length_b   1.000
_cell.length_c   1.000
_cell.angle_alpha   90.00
_cell.angle_beta   90.00
_cell.angle_gamma   90.00
#
_symmetry.space_group_name_H-M   'P 1'
#
loop_
_entity.id
_entity.type
_entity.pdbx_description
1 polymer ?
#
loop_
_entity_poly.entity_id
_entity_poly.type
_entity_poly.pdbx_seq_one_letter_code
_entity_poly.pdbx_strand_id
1 'polypeptide(L)'
;MFRITHKIKTFRVALLTWNKNTYRRTDSKIKEIKQKIKELDSIDCQSKRGRRIELKLQLSEAYKEEELFWSQKARIHWLKERDRNTSFFHASVQARRKMNNISCLHKDNGEFCVNGNEMAAEISRYYENLYASSMPYQLEDILEGI
;
A
#
# COMPACT_ATOMS: atom_id res chain seq x y z
N MET A 1 -46.79 0.05 3.13
CA MET A 1 -45.34 0.37 3.07
C MET A 1 -44.46 -0.83 2.61
N PHE A 2 -44.72 -1.46 1.45
CA PHE A 2 -43.99 -2.70 1.07
C PHE A 2 -43.33 -2.70 -0.32
N ARG A 3 -43.71 -1.80 -1.24
CA ARG A 3 -43.17 -1.80 -2.62
C ARG A 3 -41.73 -1.30 -2.69
N ILE A 4 -41.39 -0.27 -1.92
CA ILE A 4 -40.03 0.32 -1.93
C ILE A 4 -39.02 -0.63 -1.28
N THR A 5 -39.37 -1.20 -0.12
CA THR A 5 -38.50 -2.17 0.57
C THR A 5 -38.28 -3.43 -0.27
N HIS A 6 -39.28 -3.89 -1.02
CA HIS A 6 -39.13 -4.99 -1.97
C HIS A 6 -38.20 -4.63 -3.14
N LYS A 7 -38.39 -3.47 -3.78
CA LYS A 7 -37.51 -3.00 -4.86
C LYS A 7 -36.05 -2.86 -4.41
N ILE A 8 -35.81 -2.32 -3.21
CA ILE A 8 -34.47 -2.20 -2.63
C ILE A 8 -33.84 -3.58 -2.40
N LYS A 9 -34.61 -4.56 -1.91
CA LYS A 9 -34.12 -5.95 -1.73
C LYS A 9 -33.72 -6.57 -3.06
N THR A 10 -34.56 -6.47 -4.09
CA THR A 10 -34.26 -7.01 -5.43
C THR A 10 -33.02 -6.36 -6.02
N PHE A 11 -32.91 -5.04 -5.92
CA PHE A 11 -31.74 -4.30 -6.39
C PHE A 11 -30.47 -4.71 -5.64
N ARG A 12 -30.54 -4.88 -4.31
CA ARG A 12 -29.42 -5.37 -3.50
C ARG A 12 -28.94 -6.74 -3.97
N VAL A 13 -29.85 -7.68 -4.24
CA VAL A 13 -29.49 -9.02 -4.71
C VAL A 13 -28.82 -8.95 -6.09
N ALA A 14 -29.36 -8.14 -7.00
CA ALA A 14 -28.77 -7.92 -8.32
C ALA A 14 -27.36 -7.33 -8.20
N LEU A 15 -27.16 -6.32 -7.35
CA LEU A 15 -25.85 -5.70 -7.10
C LEU A 15 -24.85 -6.67 -6.48
N LEU A 16 -25.26 -7.49 -5.50
CA LEU A 16 -24.37 -8.48 -4.90
C LEU A 16 -23.91 -9.53 -5.92
N THR A 17 -24.83 -9.95 -6.78
CA THR A 17 -24.54 -10.89 -7.88
C THR A 17 -23.59 -10.27 -8.89
N TRP A 18 -23.86 -9.02 -9.30
CA TRP A 18 -22.98 -8.27 -10.19
C TRP A 18 -21.58 -8.12 -9.59
N ASN A 19 -21.47 -7.66 -8.34
CA ASN A 19 -20.18 -7.49 -7.67
C ASN A 19 -19.39 -8.81 -7.58
N LYS A 20 -20.05 -9.93 -7.22
CA LYS A 20 -19.41 -11.25 -7.16
C LYS A 20 -18.89 -11.69 -8.53
N ASN A 21 -19.68 -11.48 -9.58
CA ASN A 21 -19.30 -11.83 -10.95
C ASN A 21 -18.16 -10.95 -11.46
N THR A 22 -18.20 -9.64 -11.20
CA THR A 22 -17.15 -8.69 -11.57
C THR A 22 -15.83 -9.02 -10.87
N TYR A 23 -15.82 -9.23 -9.55
CA TYR A 23 -14.59 -9.58 -8.82
C TYR A 23 -14.03 -10.94 -9.25
N ARG A 24 -14.89 -11.96 -9.39
CA ARG A 24 -14.47 -13.28 -9.90
C ARG A 24 -13.85 -13.18 -11.29
N ARG A 25 -14.35 -12.28 -12.13
CA ARG A 25 -13.79 -12.04 -13.48
C ARG A 25 -12.39 -11.43 -13.41
N THR A 26 -12.13 -10.48 -12.51
CA THR A 26 -10.79 -9.89 -12.32
C THR A 26 -9.78 -10.93 -11.81
N ASP A 27 -10.14 -11.71 -10.78
CA ASP A 27 -9.28 -12.79 -10.27
C ASP A 27 -9.00 -13.86 -11.34
N SER A 28 -10.03 -14.22 -12.12
CA SER A 28 -9.87 -15.18 -13.23
C SER A 28 -8.95 -14.62 -14.33
N LYS A 29 -9.05 -13.33 -14.67
CA LYS A 29 -8.18 -12.65 -15.64
C LYS A 29 -6.72 -12.66 -15.19
N ILE A 30 -6.45 -12.37 -13.91
CA ILE A 30 -5.09 -12.44 -13.35
C ILE A 30 -4.52 -13.86 -13.43
N LYS A 31 -5.32 -14.88 -13.08
CA LYS A 31 -4.92 -16.30 -13.18
C LYS A 31 -4.62 -16.70 -14.62
N GLU A 32 -5.47 -16.31 -15.56
CA GLU A 32 -5.28 -16.61 -16.98
C GLU A 32 -3.99 -15.97 -17.53
N ILE A 33 -3.72 -14.69 -17.22
CA ILE A 33 -2.50 -14.01 -17.67
C ILE A 33 -1.25 -14.67 -17.06
N LYS A 34 -1.30 -15.04 -15.77
CA LYS A 34 -0.20 -15.78 -15.12
C LYS A 34 0.07 -17.12 -15.79
N GLN A 35 -0.99 -17.85 -16.14
CA GLN A 35 -0.86 -19.13 -16.83
C GLN A 35 -0.20 -18.94 -18.20
N LYS A 36 -0.64 -17.95 -18.99
CA LYS A 36 -0.03 -17.62 -20.28
C LYS A 36 1.45 -17.26 -20.16
N ILE A 37 1.84 -16.50 -19.13
CA ILE A 37 3.26 -16.20 -18.86
C ILE A 37 4.03 -17.48 -18.53
N LYS A 38 3.46 -18.37 -17.70
CA LYS A 38 4.10 -19.64 -17.33
C LYS A 38 4.29 -20.57 -18.54
N GLU A 39 3.29 -20.65 -19.42
CA GLU A 39 3.37 -21.40 -20.68
C GLU A 39 4.46 -20.84 -21.60
N LEU A 40 4.57 -19.51 -21.71
CA LEU A 40 5.64 -18.87 -22.47
C LEU A 40 7.03 -19.10 -21.86
N ASP A 41 7.14 -19.05 -20.53
CA ASP A 41 8.42 -19.28 -19.83
C ASP A 41 8.88 -20.75 -19.95
N SER A 42 7.99 -21.69 -20.26
CA SER A 42 8.33 -23.10 -20.51
C SER A 42 8.90 -23.37 -21.91
N ILE A 43 8.70 -22.44 -22.85
CA ILE A 43 9.14 -22.55 -24.26
C ILE A 43 10.08 -21.37 -24.52
N ASP A 44 11.30 -21.44 -24.00
CA ASP A 44 12.26 -20.33 -24.11
C ASP A 44 12.72 -20.16 -25.56
N CYS A 45 12.15 -19.17 -26.26
CA CYS A 45 12.62 -18.75 -27.57
C CYS A 45 12.66 -17.22 -27.66
N GLN A 46 13.77 -16.68 -28.14
CA GLN A 46 14.00 -15.23 -28.23
C GLN A 46 12.90 -14.48 -29.01
N SER A 47 12.22 -15.15 -29.94
CA SER A 47 11.12 -14.56 -30.73
C SER A 47 9.88 -14.19 -29.90
N LYS A 48 9.69 -14.76 -28.70
CA LYS A 48 8.52 -14.51 -27.84
C LYS A 48 8.74 -13.43 -26.79
N ARG A 49 9.90 -12.76 -26.78
CA ARG A 49 10.25 -11.72 -25.79
C ARG A 49 9.26 -10.54 -25.80
N GLY A 50 8.81 -10.08 -26.97
CA GLY A 50 7.83 -8.99 -27.08
C GLY A 50 6.49 -9.34 -26.44
N ARG A 51 5.98 -10.55 -26.72
CA ARG A 51 4.73 -11.04 -26.15
C ARG A 51 4.80 -11.20 -24.63
N ARG A 52 5.96 -11.62 -24.10
CA ARG A 52 6.20 -11.72 -22.65
C ARG A 52 6.11 -10.36 -21.96
N ILE A 53 6.71 -9.33 -22.54
CA ILE A 53 6.67 -7.97 -22.01
C ILE A 53 5.23 -7.45 -21.98
N GLU A 54 4.48 -7.65 -23.06
CA GLU A 54 3.08 -7.26 -23.17
C GLU A 54 2.21 -7.93 -22.08
N LEU A 55 2.35 -9.24 -21.87
CA LEU A 55 1.59 -9.95 -20.85
C LEU A 55 1.96 -9.53 -19.42
N LYS A 56 3.24 -9.22 -19.16
CA LYS A 56 3.67 -8.67 -17.88
C LYS A 56 3.07 -7.28 -17.63
N LEU A 57 2.98 -6.46 -18.66
CA LEU A 57 2.32 -5.15 -18.57
C LEU A 57 0.83 -5.28 -18.25
N GLN A 58 0.12 -6.16 -18.98
CA GLN A 58 -1.29 -6.46 -18.72
C GLN A 58 -1.53 -7.03 -17.32
N LEU A 59 -0.60 -7.86 -16.82
CA LEU A 59 -0.65 -8.38 -15.46
C LEU A 59 -0.48 -7.26 -14.43
N SER A 60 0.48 -6.34 -14.66
CA SER A 60 0.70 -5.19 -13.78
C SER A 60 -0.52 -4.28 -13.72
N GLU A 61 -1.18 -4.04 -14.86
CA GLU A 61 -2.40 -3.24 -14.91
C GLU A 61 -3.55 -3.91 -14.15
N ALA A 62 -3.76 -5.22 -14.37
CA ALA A 62 -4.77 -5.98 -13.64
C ALA A 62 -4.56 -5.99 -12.13
N TYR A 63 -3.30 -6.06 -11.66
CA TYR A 63 -2.99 -5.93 -10.23
C TYR A 63 -3.27 -4.53 -9.69
N LYS A 64 -2.98 -3.48 -10.47
CA LYS A 64 -3.28 -2.11 -10.06
C LYS A 64 -4.78 -1.89 -9.87
N GLU A 65 -5.61 -2.45 -10.77
CA GLU A 65 -7.07 -2.41 -10.62
C GLU A 65 -7.54 -3.14 -9.35
N GLU A 66 -6.97 -4.32 -9.06
CA GLU A 66 -7.29 -5.08 -7.85
C GLU A 66 -6.86 -4.34 -6.58
N GLU A 67 -5.66 -3.76 -6.56
CA GLU A 67 -5.16 -2.96 -5.46
C GLU A 67 -6.07 -1.75 -5.19
N LEU A 68 -6.47 -1.02 -6.22
CA LEU A 68 -7.40 0.10 -6.10
C LEU A 68 -8.73 -0.33 -5.51
N PHE A 69 -9.29 -1.46 -5.98
CA PHE A 69 -10.52 -2.02 -5.44
C PHE A 69 -10.41 -2.34 -3.95
N TRP A 70 -9.34 -3.03 -3.55
CA TRP A 70 -9.12 -3.40 -2.14
C TRP A 70 -8.82 -2.19 -1.26
N SER A 71 -8.08 -1.20 -1.77
CA SER A 71 -7.83 0.06 -1.09
C SER A 71 -9.12 0.82 -0.80
N GLN A 72 -10.02 0.90 -1.77
CA GLN A 72 -11.35 1.51 -1.58
C GLN A 72 -12.17 0.76 -0.53
N LYS A 73 -12.21 -0.58 -0.60
CA LYS A 73 -12.91 -1.42 0.39
C LYS A 73 -12.35 -1.24 1.80
N ALA A 74 -11.03 -1.26 1.93
CA ALA A 74 -10.34 -1.05 3.20
C ALA A 74 -10.65 0.35 3.77
N ARG A 75 -10.64 1.40 2.95
CA ARG A 75 -11.00 2.76 3.37
C ARG A 75 -12.44 2.85 3.85
N ILE A 76 -13.39 2.26 3.13
CA ILE A 76 -14.80 2.23 3.54
C ILE A 76 -14.95 1.49 4.88
N HIS A 77 -14.28 0.35 5.02
CA HIS A 77 -14.31 -0.41 6.26
C HIS A 77 -13.71 0.38 7.42
N TRP A 78 -12.55 1.00 7.21
CA TRP A 78 -11.91 1.89 8.18
C TRP A 78 -12.83 3.03 8.62
N LEU A 79 -13.43 3.75 7.68
CA LEU A 79 -14.36 4.85 7.99
C LEU A 79 -15.57 4.40 8.81
N LYS A 80 -16.07 3.17 8.57
CA LYS A 80 -17.19 2.61 9.33
C LYS A 80 -16.81 2.26 10.77
N GLU A 81 -15.60 1.73 10.97
CA GLU A 81 -15.18 1.12 12.23
C GLU A 81 -14.40 2.09 13.15
N ARG A 82 -13.74 3.12 12.60
CA ARG A 82 -12.83 4.01 13.32
C ARG A 82 -13.44 4.68 14.55
N ASP A 83 -14.65 5.23 14.43
CA ASP A 83 -15.26 6.04 15.51
C ASP A 83 -16.09 5.20 16.49
N ARG A 84 -16.06 3.87 16.34
CA ARG A 84 -16.90 2.94 17.10
C ARG A 84 -16.15 2.13 18.16
N ASN A 85 -14.89 2.50 18.45
CA ASN A 85 -14.02 1.78 19.40
C ASN A 85 -14.02 0.24 19.18
N THR A 86 -14.04 -0.20 17.92
CA THR A 86 -14.15 -1.63 17.63
C THR A 86 -12.81 -2.35 17.80
N SER A 87 -12.85 -3.66 18.00
CA SER A 87 -11.64 -4.49 18.06
C SER A 87 -10.77 -4.34 16.79
N PHE A 88 -11.39 -4.12 15.63
CA PHE A 88 -10.69 -3.82 14.38
C PHE A 88 -9.87 -2.51 14.47
N PHE A 89 -10.42 -1.45 15.05
CA PHE A 89 -9.70 -0.18 15.24
C PHE A 89 -8.47 -0.39 16.13
N HIS A 90 -8.64 -1.05 17.27
CA HIS A 90 -7.53 -1.32 18.19
C HIS A 90 -6.46 -2.22 17.56
N ALA A 91 -6.85 -3.29 16.85
CA ALA A 91 -5.92 -4.16 16.13
C ALA A 91 -5.14 -3.40 15.04
N SER A 92 -5.81 -2.53 14.28
CA SER A 92 -5.18 -1.69 13.27
C SER A 92 -4.19 -0.69 13.86
N VAL A 93 -4.54 -0.04 14.99
CA VAL A 93 -3.64 0.85 15.72
C VAL A 93 -2.42 0.08 16.24
N GLN A 94 -2.62 -1.11 16.80
CA GLN A 94 -1.52 -1.95 17.28
C GLN A 94 -0.60 -2.40 16.14
N ALA A 95 -1.16 -2.83 15.01
CA ALA A 95 -0.39 -3.17 13.82
C ALA A 95 0.45 -1.98 13.33
N ARG A 96 -0.16 -0.78 13.29
CA ARG A 96 0.56 0.45 12.91
C ARG A 96 1.67 0.82 13.90
N ARG A 97 1.41 0.69 15.20
CA ARG A 97 2.44 0.88 16.25
C ARG A 97 3.60 -0.10 16.07
N LYS A 98 3.32 -1.37 15.80
CA LYS A 98 4.34 -2.39 15.56
C LYS A 98 5.16 -2.09 14.30
N MET A 99 4.53 -1.69 13.21
CA MET A 99 5.21 -1.38 11.95
C MET A 99 6.06 -0.11 12.05
N ASN A 100 5.60 0.89 12.80
CA ASN A 100 6.32 2.14 13.03
C ASN A 100 7.33 2.05 14.18
N ASN A 101 7.47 0.88 14.82
CA ASN A 101 8.41 0.70 15.89
C ASN A 101 9.81 0.51 15.32
N ILE A 102 10.69 1.47 15.55
CA ILE A 102 12.11 1.35 15.22
C ILE A 102 12.75 0.46 16.30
N SER A 103 13.07 -0.78 15.93
CA SER A 103 13.66 -1.77 16.84
C SER A 103 15.17 -1.67 16.95
N CYS A 104 15.84 -1.18 15.90
CA CYS A 104 17.27 -0.97 15.90
C CYS A 104 17.68 0.09 14.89
N LEU A 105 18.79 0.76 15.16
CA LEU A 105 19.47 1.66 14.22
C LEU A 105 20.85 1.11 13.89
N HIS A 106 21.26 1.23 12.63
CA HIS A 106 22.61 0.92 12.18
C HIS A 106 23.44 2.19 12.15
N LYS A 107 24.52 2.21 12.91
CA LYS A 107 25.45 3.33 13.01
C LYS A 107 26.46 3.33 11.86
N ASP A 108 27.10 4.48 11.64
CA ASP A 108 28.16 4.63 10.64
C ASP A 108 29.41 3.79 10.94
N ASN A 109 29.64 3.45 12.22
CA ASN A 109 30.74 2.59 12.65
C ASN A 109 30.46 1.08 12.47
N GLY A 110 29.31 0.71 11.88
CA GLY A 110 28.90 -0.69 11.65
C GLY A 110 28.23 -1.37 12.85
N GLU A 111 28.02 -0.66 13.96
CA GLU A 111 27.34 -1.20 15.15
C GLU A 111 25.82 -0.99 15.08
N PHE A 112 25.07 -1.91 15.70
CA PHE A 112 23.61 -1.78 15.86
C PHE A 112 23.25 -1.26 17.25
N CYS A 113 22.46 -0.20 17.30
CA CYS A 113 21.81 0.27 18.53
C CYS A 113 20.44 -0.38 18.65
N VAL A 114 20.20 -1.08 19.75
CA VAL A 114 18.90 -1.72 20.04
C VAL A 114 18.20 -1.07 21.23
N ASN A 115 18.97 -0.36 22.07
CA ASN A 115 18.45 0.33 23.25
C ASN A 115 17.79 1.67 22.86
N GLY A 116 16.60 1.95 23.40
CA GLY A 116 15.83 3.17 23.11
C GLY A 116 16.62 4.45 23.37
N ASN A 117 17.39 4.50 24.46
CA ASN A 117 18.18 5.68 24.82
C ASN A 117 19.36 5.90 23.86
N GLU A 118 20.04 4.83 23.47
CA GLU A 118 21.14 4.89 22.50
C GLU A 118 20.62 5.28 21.11
N MET A 119 19.47 4.74 20.71
CA MET A 119 18.82 5.13 19.46
C MET A 119 18.43 6.61 19.45
N ALA A 120 17.87 7.12 20.54
CA ALA A 120 17.54 8.53 20.67
C ALA A 120 18.78 9.43 20.56
N ALA A 121 19.87 9.08 21.25
CA ALA A 121 21.13 9.82 21.18
C ALA A 121 21.73 9.80 19.77
N GLU A 122 21.68 8.65 19.10
CA GLU A 122 22.19 8.50 17.73
C GLU A 122 21.38 9.31 16.72
N ILE A 123 20.05 9.33 16.84
CA ILE A 123 19.16 10.16 16.01
C ILE A 123 19.47 11.64 16.22
N SER A 124 19.60 12.09 17.48
CA SER A 124 19.94 13.47 17.79
C SER A 124 21.27 13.87 17.17
N ARG A 125 22.32 13.06 17.38
CA ARG A 125 23.65 13.28 16.79
C ARG A 125 23.60 13.38 15.26
N TYR A 126 22.85 12.48 14.62
CA TYR A 126 22.71 12.47 13.17
C TYR A 126 22.08 13.77 12.65
N TYR A 127 20.96 14.21 13.25
CA TYR A 127 20.28 15.44 12.82
C TYR A 127 21.07 16.70 13.20
N GLU A 128 21.74 16.73 14.35
CA GLU A 128 22.68 17.82 14.70
C GLU A 128 23.75 17.99 13.63
N ASN A 129 24.38 16.89 13.19
CA ASN A 129 25.38 16.94 12.13
C ASN A 129 24.78 17.35 10.78
N LEU A 130 23.60 16.81 10.43
CA LEU A 130 22.90 17.13 9.18
C LEU A 130 22.58 18.62 9.07
N TYR A 131 22.14 19.22 10.18
CA TYR A 131 21.80 20.65 10.24
C TYR A 131 23.00 21.54 10.56
N ALA A 132 24.13 21.00 11.04
CA ALA A 132 25.39 21.71 11.18
C ALA A 132 26.15 21.84 9.85
N SER A 133 25.94 20.91 8.90
CA SER A 133 26.55 20.98 7.56
C SER A 133 25.76 21.90 6.62
N SER A 134 25.75 23.20 6.91
CA SER A 134 25.29 24.24 5.98
C SER A 134 26.00 25.54 6.33
N MET A 135 26.94 25.94 5.47
CA MET A 135 27.30 27.35 5.35
C MET A 135 26.03 28.13 4.99
N PRO A 136 25.55 29.08 5.80
CA PRO A 136 24.36 29.85 5.52
C PRO A 136 24.70 30.98 4.55
N TYR A 137 25.13 30.66 3.32
CA TYR A 137 25.16 31.66 2.26
C TYR A 137 23.73 31.80 1.75
N GLN A 138 22.91 32.63 2.40
CA GLN A 138 21.59 33.19 1.98
C GLN A 138 20.51 33.24 3.09
N LEU A 139 20.84 33.00 4.37
CA LEU A 139 19.81 33.12 5.42
C LEU A 139 19.33 34.58 5.57
N GLU A 140 20.24 35.56 5.45
CA GLU A 140 19.91 36.98 5.42
C GLU A 140 18.93 37.37 4.29
N ASP A 141 19.13 36.88 3.06
CA ASP A 141 18.25 37.19 1.91
C ASP A 141 16.82 36.66 2.09
N ILE A 142 16.64 35.57 2.85
CA ILE A 142 15.32 34.99 3.14
C ILE A 142 14.59 35.79 4.24
N LEU A 143 15.33 36.44 5.14
CA LEU A 143 14.77 37.20 6.26
C LEU A 143 14.47 38.66 5.92
N GLU A 144 15.09 39.25 4.89
CA GLU A 144 14.74 40.60 4.41
C GLU A 144 13.36 40.69 3.71
N GLY A 145 12.74 39.55 3.36
CA GLY A 145 11.45 39.47 2.68
C GLY A 145 10.22 39.29 3.57
N ILE A 146 10.37 39.35 4.90
CA ILE A 146 9.29 39.23 5.91
C ILE A 146 9.13 40.57 6.63
#